data_AF-A0A933K9K6-F1
#
_entry.id   AF-A0A933K9K6-F1
#
_cell.length_a   1.000
_cell.length_b   1.000
_cell.length_c   1.000
_cell.angle_alpha   90.00
_cell.angle_beta   90.00
_cell.angle_gamma   90.00
#
_symmetry.space_group_name_H-M   'P 1'
#
loop_
_entity.id
_entity.type
_entity.pdbx_description
1 polymer ?
#
loop_
_entity_poly.entity_id
_entity_poly.type
_entity_poly.pdbx_seq_one_letter_code
_entity_poly.pdbx_strand_id
1 'polypeptide(L)'
;MTHPSPRAIMVDDLYALKNIVDVQLSPCGTRIAFTVVAIDREADDYRSTIWVIAADGSGLESFTRGAGKDAAPRWSPDGRWLAFLSERFSRSPQLFVMPVRGGEARQLTTLERGAGVRPTRRPGGAGSGVPGSSPGPTTRTTGSATPSTR
;
A
#
# COMPACT_ATOMS: atom_id res chain seq x y z
N MET A 1 21.69 -17.00 35.79
CA MET A 1 20.53 -16.84 34.88
C MET A 1 20.65 -17.92 33.82
N THR A 2 19.83 -18.97 33.90
CA THR A 2 19.91 -20.13 32.99
C THR A 2 19.09 -19.81 31.74
N HIS A 3 19.74 -19.62 30.60
CA HIS A 3 19.02 -19.55 29.33
C HIS A 3 18.49 -20.96 29.01
N PRO A 4 17.21 -21.11 28.62
CA PRO A 4 16.69 -22.41 28.23
C PRO A 4 17.51 -22.95 27.06
N SER A 5 17.97 -24.20 27.18
CA SER A 5 18.68 -24.88 26.09
C SER A 5 17.77 -24.97 24.84
N PRO A 6 18.29 -24.66 23.64
CA PRO A 6 17.49 -24.73 22.42
C PRO A 6 16.98 -26.15 22.19
N ARG A 7 15.66 -26.29 21.98
CA ARG A 7 15.01 -27.55 21.61
C ARG A 7 14.88 -27.68 20.09
N ALA A 8 14.82 -28.91 19.57
CA ALA A 8 14.58 -29.16 18.15
C ALA A 8 13.23 -28.57 17.70
N ILE A 9 13.16 -28.15 16.44
CA ILE A 9 11.93 -27.67 15.80
C ILE A 9 10.93 -28.82 15.72
N MET A 10 9.77 -28.63 16.33
CA MET A 10 8.62 -29.55 16.30
C MET A 10 7.56 -29.03 15.33
N VAL A 11 6.62 -29.89 14.93
CA VAL A 11 5.49 -29.50 14.08
C VAL A 11 4.69 -28.35 14.70
N ASP A 12 4.54 -28.33 16.04
CA ASP A 12 3.89 -27.23 16.76
C ASP A 12 4.58 -25.87 16.57
N ASP A 13 5.90 -25.85 16.31
CA ASP A 13 6.64 -24.61 16.06
C ASP A 13 6.32 -24.01 14.69
N LEU A 14 5.89 -24.84 13.72
CA LEU A 14 5.44 -24.35 12.43
C LEU A 14 4.17 -23.50 12.58
N TYR A 15 3.28 -23.85 13.51
CA TYR A 15 2.08 -23.05 13.81
C TYR A 15 2.40 -21.74 14.54
N ALA A 16 3.55 -21.65 15.21
CA ALA A 16 4.00 -20.40 15.83
C ALA A 16 4.64 -19.44 14.83
N LEU A 17 4.90 -19.86 13.58
CA LEU A 17 5.50 -19.02 12.56
C LEU A 17 4.54 -17.89 12.17
N LYS A 18 5.02 -16.66 12.34
CA LYS A 18 4.37 -15.45 11.84
C LYS A 18 5.16 -14.93 10.66
N ASN A 19 4.52 -14.89 9.51
CA ASN A 19 5.11 -14.32 8.31
C ASN A 19 4.69 -12.86 8.18
N ILE A 20 5.66 -11.96 8.01
CA ILE A 20 5.44 -10.54 7.83
C ILE A 20 5.62 -10.20 6.35
N VAL A 21 4.57 -9.65 5.73
CA VAL A 21 4.56 -9.31 4.30
C VAL A 21 4.01 -7.90 4.06
N ASP A 22 4.37 -7.32 2.91
CA ASP A 22 3.89 -6.02 2.42
C ASP A 22 3.99 -4.88 3.43
N VAL A 23 5.24 -4.57 3.82
CA VAL A 23 5.60 -3.47 4.72
C VAL A 23 5.49 -2.13 3.99
N GLN A 24 4.82 -1.15 4.61
CA GLN A 24 4.57 0.17 4.04
C GLN A 24 4.81 1.28 5.07
N LEU A 25 5.72 2.19 4.74
CA LEU A 25 5.96 3.40 5.52
C LEU A 25 4.87 4.45 5.25
N SER A 26 4.38 5.08 6.31
CA SER A 26 3.48 6.24 6.22
C SER A 26 4.16 7.42 5.51
N PRO A 27 3.39 8.34 4.90
CA PRO A 27 3.97 9.43 4.10
C PRO A 27 4.86 10.39 4.90
N CYS A 28 4.55 10.59 6.18
CA CYS A 28 5.34 11.40 7.10
C CYS A 28 6.47 10.62 7.79
N GLY A 29 6.62 9.32 7.50
CA GLY A 29 7.68 8.48 8.07
C GLY A 29 7.49 8.07 9.53
N THR A 30 6.36 8.38 10.17
CA THR A 30 6.16 8.18 11.62
C THR A 30 5.59 6.81 11.98
N ARG A 31 4.93 6.13 11.03
CA ARG A 31 4.28 4.83 11.22
C ARG A 31 4.61 3.87 10.08
N ILE A 32 4.60 2.58 10.39
CA ILE A 32 4.78 1.48 9.45
C ILE A 32 3.54 0.59 9.55
N ALA A 33 2.91 0.27 8.41
CA ALA A 33 1.84 -0.71 8.31
C ALA A 33 2.37 -1.97 7.62
N PHE A 34 1.97 -3.14 8.09
CA PHE A 34 2.39 -4.42 7.50
C PHE A 34 1.34 -5.50 7.72
N THR A 35 1.42 -6.57 6.94
CA THR A 35 0.51 -7.72 7.08
C THR A 35 1.22 -8.82 7.85
N VAL A 36 0.57 -9.34 8.89
CA VAL A 36 1.00 -10.53 9.63
C VAL A 36 0.12 -11.68 9.21
N VAL A 37 0.72 -12.70 8.61
CA VAL A 37 0.09 -13.96 8.26
C VAL A 37 0.49 -14.99 9.32
N ALA A 38 -0.52 -15.60 9.94
CA ALA A 38 -0.36 -16.66 10.92
C ALA A 38 -1.24 -17.85 10.55
N ILE A 39 -0.82 -19.05 10.92
CA ILE A 39 -1.63 -20.26 10.77
C ILE A 39 -2.69 -20.25 11.87
N ASP A 40 -3.96 -20.39 11.48
CA ASP A 40 -5.08 -20.60 12.39
C ASP A 40 -5.33 -22.10 12.52
N ARG A 41 -4.89 -22.67 13.65
CA ARG A 41 -4.95 -24.12 13.92
C ARG A 41 -6.39 -24.62 14.05
N GLU A 42 -7.30 -23.79 14.53
CA GLU A 42 -8.69 -24.17 14.77
C GLU A 42 -9.47 -24.21 13.46
N ALA A 43 -9.18 -23.29 12.55
CA ALA A 43 -9.81 -23.21 11.24
C ALA A 43 -9.12 -24.04 10.15
N ASP A 44 -7.93 -24.59 10.42
CA ASP A 44 -7.05 -25.25 9.43
C ASP A 44 -6.80 -24.37 8.18
N ASP A 45 -6.62 -23.06 8.40
CA ASP A 45 -6.43 -22.06 7.35
C ASP A 45 -5.41 -20.99 7.79
N TYR A 46 -5.04 -20.08 6.90
CA TYR A 46 -4.21 -18.92 7.20
C TYR A 46 -5.06 -17.70 7.50
N ARG A 47 -4.67 -16.97 8.54
CA ARG A 47 -5.25 -15.67 8.87
C ARG A 47 -4.24 -14.58 8.59
N SER A 48 -4.66 -13.55 7.86
CA SER A 48 -3.87 -12.35 7.65
C SER A 48 -4.49 -11.16 8.38
N THR A 49 -3.67 -10.45 9.13
CA THR A 49 -4.07 -9.28 9.93
C THR A 49 -3.16 -8.12 9.61
N ILE A 50 -3.68 -6.91 9.65
CA ILE A 50 -2.86 -5.71 9.42
C ILE A 50 -2.46 -5.15 10.77
N TRP A 51 -1.17 -4.88 10.90
CA TRP A 51 -0.55 -4.29 12.08
C TRP A 51 0.06 -2.95 11.73
N VAL A 52 0.07 -2.05 12.71
CA VAL A 52 0.71 -0.75 12.62
C VAL A 52 1.65 -0.59 13.80
N ILE A 53 2.81 -0.01 13.56
CA ILE A 53 3.82 0.31 14.57
C ILE A 53 4.35 1.72 14.30
N ALA A 54 4.81 2.42 15.33
CA ALA A 54 5.58 3.64 15.13
C ALA A 54 6.95 3.30 14.53
N ALA A 55 7.51 4.23 13.75
CA ALA A 55 8.79 4.04 13.08
C ALA A 55 9.98 3.95 14.06
N ASP A 56 9.81 4.42 15.29
CA ASP A 56 10.76 4.25 16.40
C ASP A 56 10.69 2.87 17.07
N GLY A 57 9.77 1.99 16.62
CA GLY A 57 9.55 0.66 17.17
C GLY A 57 8.57 0.60 18.34
N SER A 58 7.98 1.73 18.76
CA SER A 58 6.97 1.76 19.81
C SER A 58 5.55 1.51 19.30
N GLY A 59 4.63 1.22 20.22
CA GLY A 59 3.19 1.26 19.92
C GLY A 59 2.71 0.25 18.88
N LEU A 60 3.27 -0.97 18.88
CA LEU A 60 2.79 -2.05 18.01
C LEU A 60 1.33 -2.38 18.33
N GLU A 61 0.45 -2.22 17.34
CA GLU A 61 -0.98 -2.47 17.48
C GLU A 61 -1.56 -3.25 16.30
N SER A 62 -2.52 -4.13 16.60
CA SER A 62 -3.35 -4.77 15.58
C SER A 62 -4.35 -3.74 15.07
N PHE A 63 -4.18 -3.33 13.81
CA PHE A 63 -5.01 -2.32 13.17
C PHE A 63 -6.36 -2.91 12.80
N THR A 64 -6.38 -4.10 12.18
CA THR A 64 -7.61 -4.83 11.93
C THR A 64 -7.86 -5.91 12.98
N ARG A 65 -9.14 -6.16 13.27
CA ARG A 65 -9.60 -7.21 14.18
C ARG A 65 -10.79 -7.91 13.52
N GLY A 66 -10.74 -9.23 13.40
CA GLY A 66 -11.82 -10.03 12.78
C GLY A 66 -11.32 -11.30 12.08
N ALA A 67 -12.25 -12.20 11.76
CA ALA A 67 -11.98 -13.51 11.17
C ALA A 67 -11.65 -13.48 9.66
N GLY A 68 -11.64 -12.30 9.03
CA GLY A 68 -11.31 -12.15 7.61
C GLY A 68 -9.81 -12.15 7.35
N LYS A 69 -9.44 -12.46 6.10
CA LYS A 69 -8.08 -12.29 5.57
C LYS A 69 -7.88 -10.84 5.14
N ASP A 70 -7.24 -10.03 5.98
CA ASP A 70 -6.91 -8.64 5.68
C ASP A 70 -5.48 -8.53 5.13
N ALA A 71 -5.29 -7.84 4.01
CA ALA A 71 -3.99 -7.75 3.33
C ALA A 71 -3.80 -6.46 2.53
N ALA A 72 -2.58 -6.27 2.02
CA ALA A 72 -2.18 -5.17 1.14
C ALA A 72 -2.49 -3.75 1.67
N PRO A 73 -1.99 -3.38 2.87
CA PRO A 73 -2.25 -2.09 3.48
C PRO A 73 -1.63 -0.95 2.67
N ARG A 74 -2.33 0.18 2.50
CA ARG A 74 -1.85 1.34 1.73
C ARG A 74 -2.27 2.65 2.37
N TRP A 75 -1.30 3.48 2.68
CA TRP A 75 -1.52 4.78 3.30
C TRP A 75 -2.11 5.78 2.30
N SER A 76 -3.10 6.55 2.76
CA SER A 76 -3.54 7.74 2.04
C SER A 76 -2.42 8.80 1.97
N PRO A 77 -2.43 9.71 0.99
CA PRO A 77 -1.46 10.79 0.88
C PRO A 77 -1.32 11.66 2.12
N ASP A 78 -2.43 11.91 2.81
CA ASP A 78 -2.51 12.67 4.05
C ASP A 78 -2.20 11.86 5.32
N GLY A 79 -1.94 10.55 5.20
CA GLY A 79 -1.64 9.67 6.33
C GLY A 79 -2.80 9.43 7.30
N ARG A 80 -4.02 9.88 6.99
CA ARG A 80 -5.19 9.75 7.88
C ARG A 80 -5.95 8.44 7.71
N TRP A 81 -5.77 7.77 6.57
CA TRP A 81 -6.50 6.56 6.20
C TRP A 81 -5.56 5.46 5.76
N LEU A 82 -5.99 4.23 5.99
CA LEU A 82 -5.36 3.04 5.44
C LEU A 82 -6.39 2.28 4.60
N ALA A 83 -6.06 2.08 3.32
CA ALA A 83 -6.80 1.21 2.42
C ALA A 83 -6.24 -0.21 2.50
N PHE A 84 -7.10 -1.23 2.42
CA PHE A 84 -6.69 -2.63 2.47
C PHE A 84 -7.73 -3.54 1.81
N LEU A 85 -7.31 -4.75 1.49
CA LEU A 85 -8.18 -5.81 0.98
C LEU A 85 -8.67 -6.68 2.14
N SER A 86 -9.95 -7.05 2.12
CA SER A 86 -10.53 -7.95 3.13
C SER A 86 -11.59 -8.88 2.54
N GLU A 87 -11.59 -10.12 3.02
CA GLU A 87 -12.59 -11.16 2.71
C GLU A 87 -13.66 -11.30 3.81
N ARG A 88 -13.75 -10.33 4.73
CA ARG A 88 -14.65 -10.43 5.91
C ARG A 88 -16.15 -10.59 5.60
N PHE A 89 -16.62 -10.16 4.44
CA PHE A 89 -18.04 -10.19 4.04
C PHE A 89 -18.28 -10.90 2.69
N SER A 90 -17.23 -11.45 2.08
CA SER A 90 -17.32 -12.10 0.76
C SER A 90 -16.19 -13.11 0.60
N ARG A 91 -16.39 -14.14 -0.24
CA ARG A 91 -15.33 -15.09 -0.60
C ARG A 91 -14.22 -14.47 -1.46
N SER A 92 -14.42 -13.25 -1.95
CA SER A 92 -13.46 -12.52 -2.77
C SER A 92 -13.02 -11.23 -2.07
N PRO A 93 -11.72 -10.87 -2.12
CA PRO A 93 -11.20 -9.70 -1.42
C PRO A 93 -11.83 -8.41 -1.95
N GLN A 94 -12.40 -7.61 -1.05
CA GLN A 94 -12.95 -6.29 -1.35
C GLN A 94 -12.06 -5.20 -0.78
N LEU A 95 -12.14 -3.99 -1.37
CA LEU A 95 -11.42 -2.84 -0.88
C LEU A 95 -12.16 -2.20 0.30
N PHE A 96 -11.42 -2.01 1.40
CA PHE A 96 -11.85 -1.30 2.59
C PHE A 96 -10.93 -0.13 2.87
N VAL A 97 -11.46 0.87 3.57
CA VAL A 97 -10.67 1.96 4.17
C VAL A 97 -11.03 2.11 5.63
N MET A 98 -10.03 2.39 6.46
CA MET A 98 -10.23 2.64 7.89
C MET A 98 -9.39 3.84 8.33
N PRO A 99 -9.90 4.70 9.23
CA PRO A 99 -9.10 5.77 9.81
C PRO A 99 -7.90 5.19 10.56
N VAL A 100 -6.74 5.82 10.44
CA VAL A 100 -5.49 5.39 11.10
C VAL A 100 -5.60 5.49 12.63
N ARG A 101 -6.48 6.37 13.13
CA ARG A 101 -6.80 6.48 14.57
C ARG A 101 -7.69 5.33 15.08
N GLY A 102 -7.99 4.35 14.22
CA GLY A 102 -8.95 3.29 14.50
C GLY A 102 -10.38 3.73 14.19
N GLY A 103 -11.32 2.80 14.38
CA GLY A 103 -12.73 2.97 14.09
C GLY A 103 -13.26 1.86 13.19
N GLU A 104 -14.45 2.06 12.63
CA GLU A 104 -15.06 1.08 11.74
C GLU A 104 -14.47 1.16 10.32
N ALA A 105 -14.20 0.00 9.74
CA ALA A 105 -13.74 -0.09 8.35
C ALA A 105 -14.90 0.08 7.39
N ARG A 106 -14.78 1.01 6.44
CA ARG A 106 -15.78 1.25 5.40
C ARG A 106 -15.41 0.50 4.14
N GLN A 107 -16.33 -0.33 3.64
CA GLN A 107 -16.19 -0.99 2.35
C GLN A 107 -16.36 0.03 1.21
N LEU A 108 -15.43 0.05 0.26
CA LEU A 108 -15.47 0.91 -0.92
C LEU A 108 -15.91 0.18 -2.19
N THR A 109 -15.83 -1.15 -2.21
CA THR A 109 -16.19 -1.95 -3.39
C THR A 109 -17.06 -3.14 -3.01
N THR A 110 -18.05 -3.45 -3.85
CA THR A 110 -18.87 -4.67 -3.78
C THR A 110 -18.78 -5.40 -5.12
N LEU A 111 -17.56 -5.67 -5.59
CA LEU A 111 -17.34 -6.28 -6.90
C LEU A 111 -17.49 -7.80 -6.79
N GLU A 112 -18.31 -8.43 -7.65
CA GLU A 112 -18.50 -9.89 -7.67
C GLU A 112 -17.18 -10.68 -7.76
N ARG A 113 -16.17 -10.13 -8.46
CA ARG A 113 -14.85 -10.75 -8.64
C ARG A 113 -13.74 -10.22 -7.71
N GLY A 114 -14.09 -9.36 -6.76
CA GLY A 114 -13.12 -8.73 -5.85
C GLY A 114 -12.35 -7.56 -6.46
N ALA A 115 -11.74 -6.75 -5.59
CA ALA A 115 -10.85 -5.66 -5.96
C ALA A 115 -9.41 -6.18 -6.00
N GLY A 116 -9.04 -6.92 -7.05
CA GLY A 116 -7.72 -7.56 -7.19
C GLY A 116 -6.53 -6.63 -7.44
N VAL A 117 -6.73 -5.30 -7.42
CA VAL A 117 -5.65 -4.34 -7.66
C VAL A 117 -5.07 -3.92 -6.32
N ARG A 118 -3.81 -4.29 -6.05
CA ARG A 118 -3.04 -3.70 -4.94
C ARG A 118 -3.20 -2.18 -5.06
N PRO A 119 -3.78 -1.49 -4.07
CA PRO A 119 -3.95 -0.05 -4.19
C PRO A 119 -2.55 0.55 -4.35
N THR A 120 -2.23 1.15 -5.48
CA THR A 120 -0.94 1.82 -5.65
C THR A 120 -1.14 3.27 -5.27
N ARG A 121 -0.24 3.79 -4.44
CA ARG A 121 -0.21 5.23 -4.16
C ARG A 121 0.14 5.93 -5.47
N ARG A 122 -0.70 6.89 -5.90
CA ARG A 122 -0.28 7.87 -6.90
C ARG A 122 0.62 8.90 -6.23
N PRO A 123 1.87 9.14 -6.70
CA PRO A 123 2.65 10.27 -6.23
C PRO A 123 1.94 11.56 -6.69
N GLY A 124 1.71 12.51 -5.77
CA GLY A 124 1.26 13.86 -6.10
C GLY A 124 1.67 14.80 -4.98
N GLY A 125 2.36 15.92 -5.22
CA GLY A 125 2.92 16.45 -6.47
C GLY A 125 3.91 17.58 -6.18
N ALA A 126 4.79 17.86 -7.13
CA ALA A 126 5.53 19.11 -7.24
C ALA A 126 5.36 19.58 -8.69
N GLY A 127 4.81 20.78 -8.87
CA GLY A 127 4.63 21.37 -10.18
C GLY A 127 5.96 21.84 -10.77
N SER A 128 6.18 21.57 -12.05
CA SER A 128 7.00 22.42 -12.90
C SER A 128 6.62 22.19 -14.36
N GLY A 129 6.20 23.26 -15.03
CA GLY A 129 6.37 23.45 -16.46
C GLY A 129 5.53 22.59 -17.39
N VAL A 130 4.53 23.23 -18.00
CA VAL A 130 4.20 22.94 -19.40
C VAL A 130 5.52 23.07 -20.19
N PRO A 131 6.02 22.05 -20.92
CA PRO A 131 6.95 22.32 -21.98
C PRO A 131 6.16 23.06 -23.06
N GLY A 132 6.30 24.38 -23.05
CA GLY A 132 5.87 25.23 -24.15
C GLY A 132 6.44 24.68 -25.45
N SER A 133 5.57 24.68 -26.45
CA SER A 133 5.86 24.40 -27.84
C SER A 133 7.27 24.85 -28.23
N SER A 134 8.10 23.92 -28.72
CA SER A 134 9.27 24.28 -29.50
C SER A 134 8.82 25.18 -30.66
N PRO A 135 9.32 26.41 -30.80
CA PRO A 135 9.35 27.06 -32.09
C PRO A 135 10.46 26.38 -32.89
N GLY A 136 10.13 25.80 -34.03
CA GLY A 136 11.14 25.36 -34.99
C GLY A 136 12.04 26.54 -35.39
N PRO A 137 13.32 26.31 -35.74
CA PRO A 137 14.19 27.37 -36.18
C PRO A 137 13.67 27.96 -37.49
N THR A 138 13.17 29.19 -37.44
CA THR A 138 12.91 30.01 -38.63
C THR A 138 14.26 30.38 -39.24
N THR A 139 14.62 29.72 -40.35
CA THR A 139 15.68 30.22 -41.23
C THR A 139 15.21 31.54 -41.86
N ARG A 140 15.73 32.63 -41.31
CA ARG A 140 15.60 33.98 -41.87
C ARG A 140 16.64 34.15 -42.97
N THR A 141 16.25 33.92 -44.21
CA THR A 141 16.96 34.44 -45.40
C THR A 141 16.34 35.79 -45.76
N THR A 142 16.94 36.86 -45.25
CA THR A 142 16.97 38.20 -45.89
C THR A 142 17.61 38.04 -47.27
N GLY A 143 17.18 38.59 -48.40
CA GLY A 143 16.20 39.61 -48.73
C GLY A 143 16.76 40.44 -49.91
N SER A 144 15.89 40.85 -50.84
CA SER A 144 16.11 41.89 -51.89
C SER A 144 17.00 41.50 -53.09
N ALA A 145 16.79 41.91 -54.33
CA ALA A 145 15.79 42.73 -55.00
C ALA A 145 15.86 42.47 -56.53
N THR A 146 14.76 42.76 -57.21
CA THR A 146 14.51 42.89 -58.67
C THR A 146 15.50 43.86 -59.36
N PRO A 147 15.64 43.91 -60.72
CA PRO A 147 14.54 44.22 -61.65
C PRO A 147 14.56 43.58 -63.05
N SER A 148 13.45 43.83 -63.74
CA SER A 148 13.12 43.70 -65.16
C SER A 148 14.24 44.06 -66.15
N THR A 149 14.27 43.40 -67.32
CA THR A 149 14.19 44.00 -68.70
C THR A 149 14.68 42.99 -69.74
N ARG A 150 13.81 42.52 -70.64
CA ARG A 150 13.76 42.84 -72.09
C ARG A 150 12.91 41.83 -72.85
#